data_AF-A0A8T6G3U7-F1
#
_entry.id   AF-A0A8T6G3U7-F1
#
_cell.length_a   1.000
_cell.length_b   1.000
_cell.length_c   1.000
_cell.angle_alpha   90.00
_cell.angle_beta   90.00
_cell.angle_gamma   90.00
#
_symmetry.space_group_name_H-M   'P 1'
#
loop_
_entity.id
_entity.type
_entity.pdbx_description
1 polymer ?
#
loop_
_entity_poly.entity_id
_entity_poly.type
_entity_poly.pdbx_seq_one_letter_code
_entity_poly.pdbx_strand_id
1 'polypeptide(L)'
;MSRRIDYRCKTCGSNEMAFDATAEWDADLQNFVVGTTYDTGWCNSETCQGEERSAFTCDAETGEELRQPPGSFDYIPKPEADVLWKAEQERWAAERAEREQQARHDAAITETVETLASAYEEITA
;
A
#
# COMPACT_ATOMS: atom_id res chain seq x y z
N MET A 1 11.34 19.34 -13.07
CA MET A 1 11.08 18.43 -14.21
C MET A 1 10.37 17.22 -13.66
N SER A 2 9.18 16.88 -14.17
CA SER A 2 8.51 15.61 -13.87
C SER A 2 9.31 14.48 -14.51
N ARG A 3 9.70 13.46 -13.75
CA ARG A 3 10.40 12.28 -14.30
C ARG A 3 9.46 11.53 -15.23
N ARG A 4 9.98 11.04 -16.37
CA ARG A 4 9.21 10.19 -17.28
C ARG A 4 9.22 8.76 -16.74
N ILE A 5 8.05 8.14 -16.72
CA ILE A 5 7.81 6.84 -16.10
C ILE A 5 7.53 5.80 -17.18
N ASP A 6 8.27 4.69 -17.13
CA ASP A 6 8.00 3.48 -17.92
C ASP A 6 7.48 2.36 -17.02
N TYR A 7 6.74 1.42 -17.60
CA TYR A 7 6.21 0.25 -16.91
C TYR A 7 6.79 -1.04 -17.46
N ARG A 8 7.18 -1.95 -16.57
CA ARG A 8 7.74 -3.27 -16.95
C ARG A 8 7.01 -4.40 -16.24
N CYS A 9 6.80 -5.50 -16.94
CA CYS A 9 6.22 -6.71 -16.37
C CYS A 9 7.10 -7.24 -15.24
N LYS A 10 6.50 -7.54 -14.07
CA LYS A 10 7.27 -8.11 -12.95
C LYS A 10 7.80 -9.52 -13.22
N THR A 11 7.10 -10.27 -14.07
CA THR A 11 7.44 -11.66 -14.38
C THR A 11 8.50 -11.77 -15.48
N CYS A 12 8.28 -11.16 -16.66
CA CYS A 12 9.20 -11.31 -17.80
C CYS A 12 10.07 -10.07 -18.10
N GLY A 13 9.87 -8.96 -17.39
CA GLY A 13 10.62 -7.71 -17.62
C GLY A 13 10.27 -6.95 -18.90
N SER A 14 9.35 -7.46 -19.73
CA SER A 14 8.90 -6.80 -20.95
C SER A 14 8.25 -5.44 -20.66
N ASN A 15 8.44 -4.48 -21.57
CA ASN A 15 7.76 -3.19 -21.58
C ASN A 15 6.41 -3.23 -22.33
N GLU A 16 5.98 -4.39 -22.79
CA GLU A 16 4.68 -4.61 -23.44
C GLU A 16 3.56 -4.72 -22.40
N MET A 17 3.52 -3.77 -21.47
CA MET A 17 2.44 -3.64 -20.50
C MET A 17 1.30 -2.83 -21.12
N ALA A 18 0.09 -3.38 -21.07
CA ALA A 18 -1.13 -2.62 -21.31
C ALA A 18 -1.79 -2.34 -19.96
N PHE A 19 -2.40 -1.16 -19.85
CA PHE A 19 -3.18 -0.77 -18.67
C PHE A 19 -4.57 -0.34 -19.12
N ASP A 20 -5.52 -0.47 -18.21
CA ASP A 20 -6.83 0.13 -18.37
C ASP A 20 -6.71 1.66 -18.24
N ALA A 21 -7.29 2.40 -19.17
CA ALA A 21 -7.38 3.85 -19.07
C ALA A 21 -8.49 4.26 -18.10
N THR A 22 -8.20 5.19 -17.18
CA THR A 22 -9.22 5.76 -16.28
C THR A 22 -10.09 6.83 -16.98
N ALA A 23 -9.61 7.40 -18.09
CA ALA A 23 -10.33 8.36 -18.91
C ALA A 23 -9.92 8.29 -20.41
N GLU A 24 -10.85 8.62 -21.32
CA GLU A 24 -10.68 8.52 -22.79
C GLU A 24 -9.46 9.30 -23.31
N TRP A 25 -9.19 10.49 -22.77
CA TRP A 25 -8.04 11.31 -23.15
C TRP A 25 -6.69 10.69 -22.78
N ASP A 26 -6.67 9.82 -21.77
CA ASP A 26 -5.46 9.14 -21.30
C ASP A 26 -5.14 7.92 -22.19
N ALA A 27 -6.17 7.30 -22.77
CA ALA A 27 -6.03 6.22 -23.75
C ALA A 27 -5.34 6.68 -25.04
N ASP A 28 -5.73 7.85 -25.55
CA ASP A 28 -5.19 8.43 -26.78
C ASP A 28 -3.70 8.82 -26.67
N LEU A 29 -3.23 9.16 -25.47
CA LEU A 29 -1.85 9.58 -25.24
C LEU A 29 -0.90 8.41 -24.88
N GLN A 30 -1.43 7.31 -24.36
CA GLN A 30 -0.62 6.23 -23.75
C GLN A 30 -0.85 4.82 -24.34
N ASN A 31 -1.61 4.68 -25.44
CA ASN A 31 -1.96 3.39 -26.06
C ASN A 31 -2.68 2.42 -25.09
N PHE A 32 -3.56 2.94 -24.22
CA PHE A 32 -4.33 2.13 -23.27
C PHE A 32 -5.67 1.64 -23.83
N VAL A 33 -6.26 0.61 -23.21
CA VAL A 33 -7.59 0.08 -23.56
C VAL A 33 -8.61 0.61 -22.54
N VAL A 34 -9.81 0.99 -23.00
CA VAL A 34 -10.89 1.45 -22.11
C VAL A 34 -11.64 0.24 -21.54
N GLY A 35 -11.35 -0.12 -20.28
CA GLY A 35 -11.96 -1.22 -19.52
C GLY A 35 -12.63 -0.75 -18.22
N THR A 36 -13.45 -1.60 -17.58
CA THR A 36 -14.28 -1.20 -16.41
C THR A 36 -13.50 -1.17 -15.08
N THR A 37 -13.64 -0.06 -14.34
CA THR A 37 -13.45 0.22 -12.88
C THR A 37 -12.23 -0.30 -12.11
N TYR A 38 -11.40 -1.21 -12.61
CA TYR A 38 -10.28 -1.77 -11.86
C TYR A 38 -8.95 -1.55 -12.60
N ASP A 39 -8.03 -0.83 -11.96
CA ASP A 39 -6.67 -0.49 -12.45
C ASP A 39 -5.76 -1.73 -12.57
N THR A 40 -6.10 -2.69 -13.43
CA THR A 40 -5.29 -3.88 -13.66
C THR A 40 -4.53 -3.75 -14.96
N GLY A 41 -3.19 -3.68 -14.89
CA GLY A 41 -2.34 -3.84 -16.07
C GLY A 41 -2.19 -5.31 -16.44
N TRP A 42 -1.85 -5.62 -17.69
CA TRP A 42 -1.45 -6.97 -18.10
C TRP A 42 -0.27 -6.93 -19.07
N CYS A 43 0.52 -8.01 -19.06
CA CYS A 43 1.67 -8.13 -19.95
C CYS A 43 1.31 -8.85 -21.27
N ASN A 44 1.48 -8.17 -22.40
CA ASN A 44 1.22 -8.71 -23.74
C ASN A 44 2.40 -9.50 -24.34
N SER A 45 3.48 -9.70 -23.59
CA SER A 45 4.63 -10.45 -24.11
C SER A 45 4.27 -11.89 -24.42
N GLU A 46 4.94 -12.46 -25.41
CA GLU A 46 4.78 -13.88 -25.76
C GLU A 46 5.12 -14.81 -24.58
N THR A 47 5.90 -14.33 -23.61
CA THR A 47 6.28 -15.08 -22.41
C THR A 47 5.17 -15.11 -21.35
N CYS A 48 4.46 -14.00 -21.14
CA CYS A 48 3.44 -13.90 -20.08
C CYS A 48 2.01 -14.02 -20.59
N GLN A 49 1.73 -13.66 -21.85
CA GLN A 49 0.41 -13.79 -22.50
C GLN A 49 -0.79 -13.34 -21.63
N GLY A 50 -0.62 -12.26 -20.86
CA GLY A 50 -1.66 -11.69 -20.00
C GLY A 50 -1.76 -12.27 -18.59
N GLU A 51 -0.88 -13.20 -18.19
CA GLU A 51 -0.92 -13.82 -16.85
C GLU A 51 -0.50 -12.86 -15.72
N GLU A 52 0.49 -11.99 -15.97
CA GLU A 52 0.98 -11.05 -14.97
C GLU A 52 0.10 -9.80 -14.93
N ARG A 53 -0.35 -9.42 -13.72
CA ARG A 53 -1.17 -8.22 -13.48
C ARG A 53 -0.43 -7.07 -12.80
N SER A 54 0.85 -7.27 -12.53
CA SER A 54 1.70 -6.33 -11.81
C SER A 54 2.80 -5.76 -12.69
N ALA A 55 2.98 -4.44 -12.62
CA ALA A 55 4.11 -3.75 -13.23
C ALA A 55 5.10 -3.23 -12.18
N PHE A 56 6.37 -3.17 -12.55
CA PHE A 56 7.33 -2.25 -11.95
C PHE A 56 7.21 -0.88 -12.63
N THR A 57 7.23 0.17 -11.81
CA THR A 57 7.43 1.53 -12.28
C THR A 57 8.93 1.76 -12.40
N CYS A 58 9.40 2.22 -13.55
CA CYS A 58 10.80 2.49 -13.81
C CYS A 58 10.99 3.93 -14.27
N ASP A 59 12.14 4.50 -13.94
CA ASP A 59 12.59 5.74 -14.58
C ASP A 59 12.88 5.45 -16.06
N ALA A 60 12.28 6.22 -16.96
CA ALA A 60 12.39 5.98 -18.39
C ALA A 60 13.74 6.39 -18.99
N GLU A 61 14.60 7.10 -18.25
CA GLU A 61 15.95 7.47 -18.67
C GLU A 61 16.99 6.50 -18.11
N THR A 62 16.89 6.18 -16.81
CA THR A 62 17.90 5.35 -16.13
C THR A 62 17.53 3.87 -16.07
N GLY A 63 16.24 3.53 -16.20
CA GLY A 63 15.71 2.17 -16.01
C GLY A 63 15.65 1.73 -14.54
N GLU A 64 15.93 2.61 -13.58
CA GLU A 64 15.87 2.32 -12.15
C GLU A 64 14.42 2.06 -11.70
N GLU A 65 14.19 1.06 -10.83
CA GLU A 65 12.88 0.84 -10.23
C GLU A 65 12.52 1.98 -9.26
N LEU A 66 11.34 2.55 -9.47
CA LEU A 66 10.78 3.63 -8.66
C LEU A 66 9.57 3.14 -7.87
N ARG A 67 9.31 3.79 -6.74
CA ARG A 67 8.09 3.58 -5.95
C ARG A 67 7.63 4.87 -5.29
N GLN A 68 6.34 4.91 -4.92
CA GLN A 68 5.77 5.97 -4.10
C GLN A 68 5.98 5.64 -2.61
N PRO A 69 6.56 6.56 -1.82
CA PRO A 69 6.67 6.40 -0.38
C PRO A 69 5.32 6.68 0.31
N PRO A 70 5.15 6.31 1.59
CA PRO A 70 3.91 6.56 2.32
C PRO A 70 3.57 8.05 2.34
N GLY A 71 2.33 8.38 2.01
CA GLY A 71 1.81 9.76 2.07
C GLY A 71 2.30 10.71 0.98
N SER A 72 2.99 10.22 -0.06
CA SER A 72 3.40 11.02 -1.21
C SER A 72 2.96 10.41 -2.54
N PHE A 73 2.71 11.27 -3.52
CA PHE A 73 2.47 10.89 -4.91
C PHE A 73 3.77 10.91 -5.75
N ASP A 74 4.88 11.37 -5.18
CA ASP A 74 6.15 11.46 -5.88
C ASP A 74 6.83 10.09 -5.98
N TYR A 75 7.29 9.75 -7.19
CA TYR A 75 8.09 8.57 -7.43
C TYR A 75 9.57 8.84 -7.06
N ILE A 76 10.10 8.04 -6.15
CA ILE A 76 11.50 8.06 -5.74
C ILE A 76 12.16 6.70 -6.00
N PRO A 77 13.51 6.60 -6.02
CA PRO A 77 14.20 5.32 -6.11
C PRO A 77 13.65 4.31 -5.10
N LYS A 78 13.38 3.08 -5.56
CA LYS A 78 12.79 2.05 -4.71
C LYS A 78 13.55 1.83 -3.40
N PRO A 79 14.89 1.78 -3.35
CA PRO A 79 15.59 1.59 -2.08
C PRO A 79 15.24 2.67 -1.04
N GLU A 80 15.07 3.91 -1.48
CA GLU A 80 14.68 5.03 -0.62
C GLU A 80 13.21 4.88 -0.17
N ALA A 81 12.31 4.52 -1.09
CA ALA A 81 10.91 4.25 -0.78
C ALA A 81 10.73 3.09 0.21
N ASP A 82 11.50 2.01 0.05
CA ASP A 82 11.46 0.84 0.93
C ASP A 82 11.87 1.18 2.36
N VAL A 83 12.88 2.05 2.54
CA VAL A 83 13.30 2.55 3.86
C VAL A 83 12.17 3.33 4.53
N LEU A 84 11.50 4.22 3.79
CA LEU A 84 10.38 5.02 4.31
C LEU A 84 9.18 4.13 4.67
N TRP A 85 8.84 3.17 3.81
CA TRP A 85 7.78 2.20 4.08
C TRP A 85 8.06 1.33 5.31
N LYS A 86 9.32 0.92 5.51
CA LYS A 86 9.70 0.16 6.68
C LYS A 86 9.51 0.99 7.96
N ALA A 87 9.95 2.24 7.97
CA ALA A 87 9.76 3.14 9.11
C ALA A 87 8.26 3.38 9.42
N GLU A 88 7.44 3.51 8.38
CA GLU A 88 5.98 3.63 8.52
C GLU A 88 5.33 2.38 9.14
N GLN A 89 5.74 1.19 8.68
CA GLN A 89 5.26 -0.07 9.24
C GLN A 89 5.64 -0.24 10.71
N GLU A 90 6.86 0.17 11.09
CA GLU A 90 7.31 0.17 12.48
C GLU A 90 6.48 1.13 13.33
N ARG A 91 6.16 2.33 12.81
CA ARG A 91 5.26 3.28 13.50
C ARG A 91 3.87 2.69 13.73
N TRP A 92 3.25 2.11 12.70
CA TRP A 92 1.94 1.47 12.85
C TRP A 92 1.96 0.29 13.82
N ALA A 93 3.05 -0.47 13.86
CA ALA A 93 3.20 -1.56 14.82
C ALA A 93 3.27 -1.03 16.25
N ALA A 94 4.00 0.05 16.50
CA ALA A 94 4.07 0.70 17.80
C ALA A 94 2.71 1.27 18.23
N GLU A 95 2.00 1.96 17.33
CA GLU A 95 0.65 2.49 17.61
C GLU A 95 -0.35 1.38 17.95
N ARG A 96 -0.29 0.24 17.26
CA ARG A 96 -1.13 -0.92 17.61
C ARG A 96 -0.81 -1.48 18.99
N ALA A 97 0.49 -1.63 19.30
CA ALA A 97 0.92 -2.14 20.60
C ALA A 97 0.48 -1.21 21.75
N GLU A 98 0.56 0.11 21.56
CA GLU A 98 0.08 1.10 22.53
C GLU A 98 -1.43 1.01 22.74
N ARG A 99 -2.22 0.90 21.67
CA ARG A 99 -3.68 0.72 21.77
C ARG A 99 -4.04 -0.58 22.49
N GLU A 100 -3.33 -1.66 22.21
CA GLU A 100 -3.54 -2.94 22.90
C GLU A 100 -3.18 -2.85 24.38
N GLN A 101 -2.09 -2.15 24.73
CA GLN A 101 -1.72 -1.92 26.12
C GLN A 101 -2.77 -1.07 26.85
N GLN A 102 -3.25 0.00 26.21
CA GLN A 102 -4.29 0.85 26.78
C GLN A 102 -5.58 0.04 27.02
N ALA A 103 -6.00 -0.77 26.05
CA ALA A 103 -7.19 -1.61 26.19
C ALA A 103 -7.06 -2.60 27.37
N ARG A 104 -5.86 -3.16 27.60
CA ARG A 104 -5.61 -4.03 28.77
C ARG A 104 -5.70 -3.27 30.09
N HIS A 105 -5.16 -2.06 30.13
CA HIS A 105 -5.20 -1.23 31.33
C HIS A 105 -6.64 -0.83 31.68
N ASP A 106 -7.43 -0.43 30.67
CA ASP A 106 -8.83 -0.06 30.86
C ASP A 106 -9.69 -1.25 31.30
N ALA A 107 -9.44 -2.45 30.75
CA ALA A 107 -10.08 -3.68 31.20
C ALA A 107 -9.78 -3.98 32.68
N ALA A 108 -8.52 -3.85 33.11
CA ALA A 108 -8.12 -4.07 34.50
C ALA A 108 -8.74 -3.05 35.48
N ILE A 109 -8.85 -1.78 35.07
CA ILE A 109 -9.56 -0.76 35.84
C ILE A 109 -11.03 -1.14 36.00
N THR A 110 -11.68 -1.53 34.90
CA THR A 110 -13.10 -1.90 34.90
C THR A 110 -13.35 -3.07 35.86
N GLU A 111 -12.57 -4.14 35.76
CA GLU A 111 -12.64 -5.30 36.66
C GLU A 111 -12.43 -4.90 38.14
N THR A 112 -11.46 -4.02 38.40
CA THR A 112 -11.19 -3.53 39.76
C THR A 112 -12.37 -2.72 40.32
N VAL A 113 -12.96 -1.85 39.50
CA VAL A 113 -14.13 -1.04 39.88
C VAL A 113 -15.33 -1.93 40.17
N GLU A 114 -15.61 -2.92 39.33
CA GLU A 114 -16.69 -3.89 39.54
C GLU A 114 -16.48 -4.70 40.83
N THR A 115 -15.26 -5.16 41.08
CA THR A 115 -14.91 -5.90 42.30
C THR A 115 -15.12 -5.04 43.55
N LEU A 116 -14.67 -3.78 43.53
CA LEU A 116 -14.84 -2.85 44.64
C LEU A 116 -16.32 -2.50 44.87
N ALA A 117 -17.11 -2.34 43.80
CA ALA A 117 -18.53 -2.09 43.90
C ALA A 117 -19.26 -3.27 44.57
N SER A 118 -18.98 -4.51 44.14
CA SER A 118 -19.53 -5.72 44.76
C SER A 118 -19.15 -5.83 46.24
N ALA A 119 -17.88 -5.58 46.58
CA ALA A 119 -17.42 -5.63 47.96
C ALA A 119 -18.08 -4.55 48.84
N TYR A 120 -18.35 -3.37 48.29
CA TYR A 120 -19.06 -2.30 49.01
C TYR A 120 -20.51 -2.68 49.29
N GLU A 121 -21.22 -3.25 48.31
CA GLU A 121 -22.59 -3.74 48.50
C GLU A 121 -22.66 -4.77 49.63
N GLU A 122 -21.73 -5.74 49.68
CA GLU A 122 -21.66 -6.75 50.74
C GLU A 122 -21.43 -6.15 52.14
N ILE A 123 -20.65 -5.07 52.26
CA ILE A 123 -20.38 -4.42 53.56
C ILE A 123 -21.59 -3.61 54.05
N THR A 124 -22.39 -3.08 53.12
CA THR A 124 -23.54 -2.22 53.43
C THR A 124 -24.88 -2.95 53.57
N ALA A 125 -24.93 -4.25 53.24
CA ALA A 125 -26.07 -5.14 53.40
C ALA A 125 -26.16 -5.75 54.81
#